data_AF-A0A1Y2ENP9-F1
#
_entry.id   AF-A0A1Y2ENP9-F1
#
_cell.length_a   1.000
_cell.length_b   1.000
_cell.length_c   1.000
_cell.angle_alpha   90.00
_cell.angle_beta   90.00
_cell.angle_gamma   90.00
#
_symmetry.space_group_name_H-M   'P 1'
#
loop_
_entity.id
_entity.type
_entity.pdbx_description
1 polymer ?
#
loop_
_entity_poly.entity_id
_entity_poly.type
_entity_poly.pdbx_seq_one_letter_code
_entity_poly.pdbx_strand_id
1 'polypeptide(L)'
;MSEKSKNLFYKFIGGVTVASLIAVGLWWLNSLDDEDEVIDFIQNSDDSNINFNENHSKIKIVISGKNIILNSSNPKEIDENQISTLFVLSDNFDIYIVIQVKDENEQNEIFNSISKHEIFTTGILDINKVLFCSTAPGKGHIARHIESYIFVDDDVENINNFSKFIPKIICISDTNSNSLINKIMLKLFNHWKKVV
;
A
#
# COMPACT_ATOMS: atom_id res chain seq x y z
N MET A 1 24.76 -9.20 9.84
CA MET A 1 23.52 -9.97 9.55
C MET A 1 22.71 -9.18 8.55
N SER A 2 22.38 -9.76 7.40
CA SER A 2 21.52 -9.15 6.38
C SER A 2 20.19 -9.90 6.43
N GLU A 3 19.19 -9.28 7.03
CA GLU A 3 17.82 -9.77 6.93
C GLU A 3 17.33 -9.51 5.50
N LYS A 4 17.01 -10.60 4.82
CA LYS A 4 16.48 -10.58 3.46
C LYS A 4 15.10 -9.94 3.51
N SER A 5 14.93 -8.82 2.80
CA SER A 5 13.63 -8.34 2.36
C SER A 5 12.85 -9.52 1.75
N LYS A 6 11.83 -10.00 2.46
CA LYS A 6 10.89 -10.99 1.94
C LYS A 6 9.94 -10.26 1.00
N ASN A 7 10.35 -10.09 -0.26
CA ASN A 7 9.46 -9.61 -1.33
C ASN A 7 8.35 -10.65 -1.51
N LEU A 8 7.12 -10.29 -1.17
CA LEU A 8 5.96 -11.18 -1.21
C LEU A 8 5.12 -10.88 -2.46
N PHE A 9 4.99 -11.86 -3.36
CA PHE A 9 4.23 -11.74 -4.60
C PHE A 9 2.98 -12.63 -4.54
N TYR A 10 1.78 -12.06 -4.66
CA TYR A 10 0.52 -12.80 -4.66
C TYR A 10 -0.09 -12.97 -6.06
N LYS A 11 -0.91 -14.02 -6.21
CA LYS A 11 -1.72 -14.32 -7.40
C LYS A 11 -3.11 -13.73 -7.29
N PHE A 12 -3.52 -12.94 -8.29
CA PHE A 12 -4.91 -12.55 -8.46
C PHE A 12 -5.40 -12.85 -9.87
N ILE A 13 -6.51 -13.57 -9.93
CA ILE A 13 -7.30 -13.79 -11.14
C ILE A 13 -8.65 -13.14 -10.81
N GLY A 14 -8.89 -11.95 -11.36
CA GLY A 14 -10.13 -11.20 -11.21
C GLY A 14 -10.20 -10.34 -9.95
N GLY A 15 -10.56 -9.07 -10.14
CA GLY A 15 -10.95 -8.03 -9.18
C GLY A 15 -10.62 -8.26 -7.71
N VAL A 16 -9.74 -7.42 -7.16
CA VAL A 16 -9.41 -7.39 -5.72
C VAL A 16 -10.69 -7.25 -4.90
N THR A 17 -11.13 -8.34 -4.27
CA THR A 17 -12.22 -8.31 -3.29
C THR A 17 -11.63 -7.98 -1.92
N VAL A 18 -12.38 -7.21 -1.12
CA VAL A 18 -12.11 -6.79 0.27
C VAL A 18 -11.47 -7.89 1.14
N ALA A 19 -11.86 -9.16 0.91
CA ALA A 19 -11.31 -10.33 1.59
C ALA A 19 -9.79 -10.51 1.43
N SER A 20 -9.19 -10.02 0.34
CA SER A 20 -7.77 -10.18 0.04
C SER A 20 -6.88 -9.24 0.86
N LEU A 21 -7.35 -8.01 1.08
CA LEU A 21 -6.66 -7.04 1.93
C LEU A 21 -6.87 -7.37 3.41
N ILE A 22 -8.05 -7.89 3.76
CA ILE A 22 -8.30 -8.47 5.09
C ILE A 22 -7.43 -9.71 5.33
N ALA A 23 -7.27 -10.60 4.36
CA ALA A 23 -6.41 -11.78 4.50
C ALA A 23 -4.93 -11.40 4.66
N VAL A 24 -4.45 -10.35 3.99
CA VAL A 24 -3.10 -9.80 4.20
C VAL A 24 -2.98 -9.16 5.58
N GLY A 25 -4.01 -8.44 6.06
CA GLY A 25 -4.05 -7.89 7.42
C GLY A 25 -4.08 -8.97 8.52
N LEU A 26 -4.88 -10.02 8.34
CA LEU A 26 -4.98 -11.16 9.26
C LEU A 26 -3.73 -12.05 9.23
N TRP A 27 -3.13 -12.26 8.05
CA TRP A 27 -1.87 -12.98 7.94
C TRP A 27 -0.70 -12.19 8.54
N TRP A 28 -0.75 -10.85 8.49
CA TRP A 28 0.20 -9.98 9.19
C TRP A 28 0.08 -10.11 10.72
N LEU A 29 -1.15 -10.14 11.26
CA LEU A 29 -1.41 -10.44 12.67
C LEU A 29 -0.86 -11.81 13.11
N ASN A 30 -1.00 -12.83 12.25
CA ASN A 30 -0.56 -14.19 12.56
C ASN A 30 0.93 -14.48 12.26
N SER A 31 1.64 -13.56 11.60
CA SER A 31 3.07 -13.70 11.25
C SER A 31 3.99 -12.97 12.22
N LEU A 32 3.46 -12.43 13.32
CA LEU A 32 4.19 -11.79 14.43
C LEU A 32 4.71 -12.80 15.48
N ASP A 33 4.72 -14.10 15.16
CA ASP A 33 5.26 -15.21 15.98
C ASP A 33 6.81 -15.17 16.19
N ASP A 34 7.47 -14.02 16.00
CA ASP A 34 8.82 -13.81 16.53
C ASP A 34 8.67 -13.11 17.91
N GLU A 35 8.63 -13.97 18.93
CA GLU A 35 8.27 -13.74 20.34
C GLU A 35 9.23 -12.86 21.17
N ASP A 36 9.28 -11.53 20.98
CA ASP A 36 9.88 -10.66 22.02
C ASP A 36 9.23 -9.26 22.15
N GLU A 37 8.52 -8.74 21.13
CA GLU A 37 7.87 -7.40 21.21
C GLU A 37 6.39 -7.44 21.67
N VAL A 38 5.76 -8.62 21.73
CA VAL A 38 4.30 -8.77 21.94
C VAL A 38 3.91 -9.07 23.40
N ILE A 39 4.84 -9.51 24.27
CA ILE A 39 4.48 -9.89 25.65
C ILE A 39 4.02 -8.68 26.48
N ASP A 40 4.48 -7.46 26.18
CA ASP A 40 3.94 -6.23 26.79
C ASP A 40 2.55 -5.84 26.24
N PHE A 41 2.14 -6.36 25.08
CA PHE A 41 0.87 -6.04 24.43
C PHE A 41 -0.31 -6.85 24.98
N ILE A 42 -0.10 -8.11 25.38
CA ILE A 42 -1.21 -9.04 25.68
C ILE A 42 -1.56 -9.12 27.18
N GLN A 43 -0.63 -8.90 28.11
CA GLN A 43 -0.91 -9.09 29.54
C GLN A 43 -1.86 -8.08 30.19
N ASN A 44 -2.24 -7.00 29.49
CA ASN A 44 -3.13 -5.95 30.04
C ASN A 44 -4.53 -5.92 29.41
N SER A 45 -4.94 -6.94 28.66
CA SER A 45 -6.22 -6.94 27.92
C SER A 45 -7.32 -7.84 28.50
N ASP A 46 -7.18 -8.28 29.76
CA ASP A 46 -8.28 -8.85 30.56
C ASP A 46 -8.63 -7.89 31.70
N ASP A 47 -9.35 -6.80 31.39
CA ASP A 47 -10.49 -6.31 32.16
C ASP A 47 -10.98 -4.94 31.67
N SER A 48 -12.29 -4.76 31.80
CA SER A 48 -13.10 -3.63 31.38
C SER A 48 -12.51 -2.21 31.59
N ASN A 49 -12.72 -1.35 30.57
CA ASN A 49 -12.48 0.09 30.51
C ASN A 49 -11.03 0.53 30.22
N ILE A 50 -10.56 0.29 29.00
CA ILE A 50 -9.35 0.95 28.49
C ILE A 50 -9.77 2.15 27.65
N ASN A 51 -9.61 3.32 28.27
CA ASN A 51 -9.64 4.61 27.60
C ASN A 51 -8.39 4.68 26.71
N PHE A 52 -8.53 4.38 25.41
CA PHE A 52 -7.42 4.47 24.46
C PHE A 52 -7.06 5.93 24.24
N ASN A 53 -6.17 6.44 25.07
CA ASN A 53 -5.39 7.61 24.71
C ASN A 53 -3.91 7.29 24.88
N GLU A 54 -3.19 7.49 23.77
CA GLU A 54 -1.77 7.87 23.65
C GLU A 54 -0.68 6.80 23.31
N ASN A 55 -0.15 6.97 22.09
CA ASN A 55 1.29 7.05 21.75
C ASN A 55 2.01 5.99 20.90
N HIS A 56 1.30 5.19 20.09
CA HIS A 56 1.93 4.58 18.91
C HIS A 56 1.28 5.10 17.63
N SER A 57 2.08 5.81 16.81
CA SER A 57 1.63 6.26 15.49
C SER A 57 1.32 5.05 14.62
N LYS A 58 0.14 5.03 13.98
CA LYS A 58 -0.25 3.98 13.03
C LYS A 58 0.85 3.74 12.00
N ILE A 59 0.96 2.49 11.53
CA ILE A 59 1.95 2.13 10.50
C ILE A 59 1.62 2.89 9.22
N LYS A 60 2.62 3.60 8.68
CA LYS A 60 2.46 4.34 7.42
C LYS A 60 2.42 3.41 6.22
N ILE A 61 1.34 3.45 5.47
CA ILE A 61 1.18 2.76 4.19
C ILE A 61 1.02 3.79 3.07
N VAL A 62 1.73 3.58 1.97
CA VAL A 62 1.59 4.36 0.75
C VAL A 62 1.02 3.47 -0.35
N ILE A 63 -0.11 3.88 -0.91
CA ILE A 63 -0.82 3.16 -1.96
C ILE A 63 -0.82 3.99 -3.24
N SER A 64 -0.32 3.42 -4.34
CA SER A 64 -0.45 4.03 -5.65
C SER A 64 -1.91 4.07 -6.08
N GLY A 65 -2.42 5.23 -6.51
CA GLY A 65 -3.86 5.38 -6.75
C GLY A 65 -4.33 4.80 -8.09
N LYS A 66 -3.53 4.94 -9.15
CA LYS A 66 -3.91 4.44 -10.48
C LYS A 66 -3.97 2.92 -10.50
N ASN A 67 -5.00 2.35 -11.13
CA ASN A 67 -5.25 0.90 -11.25
C ASN A 67 -5.48 0.14 -9.92
N ILE A 68 -5.44 0.82 -8.77
CA ILE A 68 -5.66 0.20 -7.45
C ILE A 68 -6.85 0.87 -6.75
N ILE A 69 -6.82 2.21 -6.61
CA ILE A 69 -7.86 2.98 -5.92
C ILE A 69 -8.83 3.65 -6.90
N LEU A 70 -8.31 4.12 -8.04
CA LEU A 70 -9.09 4.82 -9.06
C LEU A 70 -9.82 3.82 -9.96
N ASN A 71 -11.02 4.21 -10.39
CA ASN A 71 -11.86 3.41 -11.27
C ASN A 71 -11.19 3.19 -12.63
N SER A 72 -11.13 1.94 -13.09
CA SER A 72 -10.46 1.58 -14.35
C SER A 72 -11.16 2.16 -15.60
N SER A 73 -12.48 2.37 -15.53
CA SER A 73 -13.27 2.96 -16.62
C SER A 73 -13.25 4.48 -16.60
N ASN A 74 -13.24 5.07 -15.40
CA ASN A 74 -13.13 6.51 -15.20
C ASN A 74 -12.00 6.84 -14.19
N PRO A 75 -10.74 6.95 -14.65
CA PRO A 75 -9.57 7.11 -13.77
C PRO A 75 -9.49 8.48 -13.09
N LYS A 76 -10.57 9.27 -13.12
CA LYS A 76 -10.74 10.53 -12.39
C LYS A 76 -11.52 10.37 -11.08
N GLU A 77 -12.10 9.20 -10.85
CA GLU A 77 -12.97 8.89 -9.71
C GLU A 77 -12.42 7.68 -8.93
N ILE A 78 -12.74 7.62 -7.63
CA ILE A 78 -12.45 6.44 -6.81
C ILE A 78 -13.42 5.33 -7.18
N ASP A 79 -12.94 4.09 -7.24
CA ASP A 79 -13.80 2.92 -7.30
C ASP A 79 -14.49 2.70 -5.94
N GLU A 80 -15.82 2.68 -5.92
CA GLU A 80 -16.63 2.49 -4.71
C GLU A 80 -16.23 1.23 -3.92
N ASN A 81 -15.78 0.18 -4.62
CA ASN A 81 -15.31 -1.05 -3.97
C ASN A 81 -14.06 -0.78 -3.10
N GLN A 82 -13.23 0.18 -3.50
CA GLN A 82 -11.99 0.54 -2.80
C GLN A 82 -12.24 1.44 -1.60
N ILE A 83 -13.37 2.16 -1.55
CA ILE A 83 -13.75 2.99 -0.39
C ILE A 83 -13.91 2.11 0.86
N SER A 84 -14.62 0.99 0.74
CA SER A 84 -14.83 0.07 1.86
C SER A 84 -13.52 -0.53 2.37
N THR A 85 -12.62 -0.89 1.46
CA THR A 85 -11.27 -1.35 1.75
C THR A 85 -10.45 -0.30 2.49
N LEU A 86 -10.43 0.94 1.98
CA LEU A 86 -9.70 2.05 2.58
C LEU A 86 -10.21 2.36 3.99
N PHE A 87 -11.53 2.29 4.21
CA PHE A 87 -12.15 2.42 5.52
C PHE A 87 -11.61 1.37 6.51
N VAL A 88 -11.63 0.09 6.14
CA VAL A 88 -11.13 -0.99 7.00
C VAL A 88 -9.62 -0.86 7.29
N LEU A 89 -8.83 -0.46 6.29
CA LEU A 89 -7.40 -0.23 6.49
C LEU A 89 -7.13 0.96 7.43
N SER A 90 -8.01 1.96 7.42
CA SER A 90 -7.81 3.19 8.21
C SER A 90 -7.75 2.94 9.71
N ASP A 91 -8.32 1.83 10.21
CA ASP A 91 -8.26 1.47 11.64
C ASP A 91 -6.83 1.25 12.12
N ASN A 92 -6.00 0.63 11.29
CA ASN A 92 -4.66 0.15 11.67
C ASN A 92 -3.51 0.93 11.00
N PHE A 93 -3.79 1.61 9.89
CA PHE A 93 -2.77 2.25 9.07
C PHE A 93 -2.94 3.76 8.97
N ASP A 94 -1.81 4.46 8.91
CA ASP A 94 -1.76 5.84 8.43
C ASP A 94 -1.62 5.83 6.90
N ILE A 95 -2.71 6.12 6.20
CA ILE A 95 -2.81 5.90 4.76
C ILE A 95 -2.44 7.16 3.97
N TYR A 96 -1.50 6.98 3.05
CA TYR A 96 -1.14 7.94 2.02
C TYR A 96 -1.49 7.37 0.65
N ILE A 97 -2.12 8.18 -0.20
CA ILE A 97 -2.45 7.80 -1.58
C ILE A 97 -1.59 8.64 -2.50
N VAL A 98 -0.87 8.02 -3.43
CA VAL A 98 -0.02 8.74 -4.38
C VAL A 98 -0.49 8.49 -5.80
N ILE A 99 -0.85 9.56 -6.51
CA ILE A 99 -1.46 9.48 -7.84
C ILE A 99 -0.52 10.11 -8.87
N GLN A 100 -0.17 9.34 -9.90
CA GLN A 100 0.54 9.89 -11.03
C GLN A 100 -0.44 10.60 -11.97
N VAL A 101 -0.18 11.88 -12.24
CA VAL A 101 -0.98 12.74 -13.11
C VAL A 101 -0.12 13.34 -14.21
N LYS A 102 -0.75 13.68 -15.33
CA LYS A 102 -0.11 14.31 -16.49
C LYS A 102 0.07 15.81 -16.29
N ASP A 103 -0.92 16.47 -15.71
CA ASP A 103 -0.97 17.92 -15.54
C ASP A 103 -1.87 18.34 -14.36
N GLU A 104 -1.84 19.63 -14.04
CA GLU A 104 -2.60 20.22 -12.93
C GLU A 104 -4.11 20.14 -13.13
N ASN A 105 -4.59 20.09 -14.38
CA ASN A 105 -6.03 19.95 -14.64
C ASN A 105 -6.51 18.56 -14.22
N GLU A 106 -5.80 17.51 -14.62
CA GLU A 106 -6.09 16.13 -14.17
C GLU A 106 -6.00 16.01 -12.65
N GLN A 107 -4.98 16.62 -12.03
CA GLN A 107 -4.85 16.67 -10.57
C GLN A 107 -6.09 17.29 -9.91
N ASN A 108 -6.53 18.46 -10.39
CA ASN A 108 -7.67 19.18 -9.81
C ASN A 108 -8.98 18.39 -10.00
N GLU A 109 -9.18 17.77 -11.15
CA GLU A 109 -10.35 16.92 -11.39
C GLU A 109 -10.40 15.73 -10.44
N ILE A 110 -9.28 15.01 -10.28
CA ILE A 110 -9.18 13.87 -9.36
C ILE A 110 -9.38 14.35 -7.92
N PHE A 111 -8.69 15.39 -7.48
CA PHE A 111 -8.80 15.92 -6.12
C PHE A 111 -10.24 16.33 -5.79
N ASN A 112 -10.91 17.06 -6.69
CA ASN A 112 -12.30 17.49 -6.52
C ASN A 112 -13.29 16.33 -6.51
N SER A 113 -12.97 15.22 -7.17
CA SER A 113 -13.77 14.00 -7.11
C SER A 113 -13.58 13.29 -5.76
N ILE A 114 -12.32 13.03 -5.39
CA ILE A 114 -11.93 12.33 -4.16
C ILE A 114 -12.47 13.02 -2.91
N SER A 115 -12.29 14.34 -2.81
CA SER A 115 -12.63 15.15 -1.62
C SER A 115 -14.13 15.16 -1.28
N LYS A 116 -15.01 14.75 -2.21
CA LYS A 116 -16.46 14.69 -1.98
C LYS A 116 -16.90 13.38 -1.32
N HIS A 117 -16.05 12.36 -1.29
CA HIS A 117 -16.41 11.08 -0.66
C HIS A 117 -16.44 11.19 0.86
N GLU A 118 -17.40 10.48 1.46
CA GLU A 118 -17.69 10.57 2.90
C GLU A 118 -16.45 10.28 3.76
N ILE A 119 -15.63 9.30 3.37
CA ILE A 119 -14.40 8.91 4.08
C ILE A 119 -13.39 10.07 4.21
N PHE A 120 -13.39 11.04 3.29
CA PHE A 120 -12.53 12.23 3.39
C PHE A 120 -13.23 13.37 4.11
N THR A 121 -14.53 13.59 3.84
CA THR A 121 -15.29 14.68 4.47
C THR A 121 -15.47 14.51 5.98
N THR A 122 -15.54 13.26 6.45
CA THR A 122 -15.63 12.91 7.88
C THR A 122 -14.28 12.90 8.57
N GLY A 123 -13.18 12.98 7.82
CA GLY A 123 -11.81 12.93 8.35
C GLY A 123 -11.29 11.54 8.68
N ILE A 124 -12.00 10.47 8.29
CA ILE A 124 -11.50 9.09 8.42
C ILE A 124 -10.19 8.93 7.66
N LEU A 125 -10.14 9.46 6.43
CA LEU A 125 -8.91 9.70 5.69
C LEU A 125 -8.66 11.20 5.56
N ASP A 126 -7.39 11.58 5.72
CA ASP A 126 -6.95 12.95 5.54
C ASP A 126 -6.70 13.23 4.05
N ILE A 127 -7.48 14.15 3.48
CA ILE A 127 -7.34 14.57 2.08
C ILE A 127 -5.94 15.14 1.77
N ASN A 128 -5.23 15.68 2.77
CA ASN A 128 -3.86 16.19 2.61
C ASN A 128 -2.83 15.07 2.42
N LYS A 129 -3.21 13.81 2.66
CA LYS A 129 -2.40 12.61 2.42
C LYS A 129 -2.67 11.99 1.04
N VAL A 130 -3.49 12.65 0.22
CA VAL A 130 -3.62 12.37 -1.21
C VAL A 130 -2.62 13.25 -1.96
N LEU A 131 -1.52 12.65 -2.40
CA LEU A 131 -0.39 13.31 -3.00
C LEU A 131 -0.32 13.01 -4.50
N PHE A 132 0.25 13.94 -5.25
CA PHE A 132 0.34 13.84 -6.71
C PHE A 132 1.79 13.92 -7.18
N CYS A 133 2.10 13.22 -8.26
CA CYS A 133 3.40 13.31 -8.92
C CYS A 133 3.27 13.19 -10.44
N SER A 134 4.23 13.74 -11.18
CA SER A 134 4.21 13.70 -12.65
C SER A 134 4.81 12.43 -13.26
N THR A 135 5.58 11.67 -12.49
CA THR A 135 6.37 10.53 -13.01
C THR A 135 6.09 9.24 -12.25
N ALA A 136 6.19 8.11 -12.94
CA ALA A 136 6.04 6.79 -12.35
C ALA A 136 6.99 6.55 -11.14
N PRO A 137 8.31 6.82 -11.22
CA PRO A 137 9.21 6.69 -10.08
C PRO A 137 8.95 7.72 -8.97
N GLY A 138 8.27 8.83 -9.27
CA GLY A 138 7.86 9.83 -8.29
C GLY A 138 7.06 9.22 -7.13
N LYS A 139 6.25 8.20 -7.40
CA LYS A 139 5.45 7.49 -6.39
C LYS A 139 6.32 6.88 -5.30
N GLY A 140 7.34 6.09 -5.69
CA GLY A 140 8.25 5.46 -4.72
C GLY A 140 9.20 6.45 -4.04
N HIS A 141 9.57 7.56 -4.71
CA HIS A 141 10.31 8.63 -4.06
C HIS A 141 9.48 9.27 -2.93
N ILE A 142 8.22 9.61 -3.19
CA ILE A 142 7.31 10.13 -2.16
C ILE A 142 7.16 9.12 -1.02
N ALA A 143 6.93 7.84 -1.34
CA ALA A 143 6.78 6.80 -0.32
C ALA A 143 7.98 6.70 0.61
N ARG A 144 9.20 6.79 0.06
CA ARG A 144 10.43 6.84 0.83
C ARG A 144 10.52 8.08 1.73
N HIS A 145 10.17 9.26 1.22
CA HIS A 145 10.25 10.51 2.00
C HIS A 145 9.23 10.55 3.15
N ILE A 146 8.08 9.89 2.96
CA ILE A 146 7.08 9.69 4.01
C ILE A 146 7.58 8.70 5.09
N GLU A 147 8.62 7.93 4.77
CA GLU A 147 9.11 6.80 5.55
C GLU A 147 8.01 5.74 5.74
N SER A 148 7.31 5.43 4.65
CA SER A 148 6.30 4.37 4.66
C SER A 148 6.94 3.02 5.01
N TYR A 149 6.27 2.25 5.85
CA TYR A 149 6.66 0.87 6.11
C TYR A 149 6.21 -0.06 4.98
N ILE A 150 5.03 0.22 4.42
CA ILE A 150 4.40 -0.54 3.34
C ILE A 150 4.22 0.35 2.11
N PHE A 151 4.65 -0.13 0.96
CA PHE A 151 4.36 0.50 -0.34
C PHE A 151 3.61 -0.47 -1.25
N VAL A 152 2.48 -0.02 -1.80
CA VAL A 152 1.62 -0.79 -2.70
C VAL A 152 1.61 -0.15 -4.07
N ASP A 153 2.01 -0.88 -5.11
CA ASP A 153 2.08 -0.37 -6.49
C ASP A 153 1.68 -1.45 -7.50
N ASP A 154 1.23 -1.04 -8.69
CA ASP A 154 0.91 -1.93 -9.79
C ASP A 154 2.08 -2.12 -10.78
N ASP A 155 3.05 -1.21 -10.76
CA ASP A 155 4.22 -1.21 -11.63
C ASP A 155 5.42 -1.92 -10.99
N VAL A 156 5.66 -3.14 -11.47
CA VAL A 156 6.81 -3.99 -11.12
C VAL A 156 8.15 -3.27 -11.21
N GLU A 157 8.31 -2.30 -12.11
CA GLU A 157 9.57 -1.55 -12.21
C GLU A 157 9.79 -0.65 -10.99
N ASN A 158 8.76 0.07 -10.53
CA ASN A 158 8.83 0.84 -9.30
C ASN A 158 9.11 -0.07 -8.10
N ILE A 159 8.38 -1.18 -7.99
CA ILE A 159 8.57 -2.18 -6.93
C ILE A 159 10.05 -2.58 -6.82
N ASN A 160 10.68 -2.94 -7.95
CA ASN A 160 12.09 -3.34 -7.97
C ASN A 160 13.02 -2.19 -7.54
N ASN A 161 12.78 -0.98 -8.06
CA ASN A 161 13.62 0.19 -7.78
C ASN A 161 13.61 0.59 -6.30
N PHE A 162 12.49 0.39 -5.60
CA PHE A 162 12.30 0.83 -4.22
C PHE A 162 12.36 -0.28 -3.17
N SER A 163 12.40 -1.56 -3.56
CA SER A 163 12.46 -2.74 -2.66
C SER A 163 13.60 -2.76 -1.63
N LYS A 164 14.68 -2.04 -1.91
CA LYS A 164 15.82 -1.89 -0.99
C LYS A 164 15.66 -0.76 0.03
N PHE A 165 14.64 0.09 -0.12
CA PHE A 165 14.45 1.29 0.68
C PHE A 165 13.20 1.24 1.55
N ILE A 166 12.20 0.46 1.14
CA ILE A 166 10.92 0.36 1.84
C ILE A 166 10.82 -1.06 2.40
N PRO A 167 10.58 -1.23 3.73
CA PRO A 167 10.63 -2.54 4.39
C PRO A 167 9.72 -3.60 3.76
N LYS A 168 8.51 -3.22 3.39
CA LYS A 168 7.51 -4.11 2.77
C LYS A 168 6.97 -3.48 1.51
N ILE A 169 6.96 -4.26 0.44
CA ILE A 169 6.39 -3.84 -0.83
C ILE A 169 5.40 -4.89 -1.33
N ILE A 170 4.22 -4.43 -1.75
CA ILE A 170 3.14 -5.24 -2.30
C ILE A 170 2.93 -4.83 -3.75
N CYS A 171 3.02 -5.79 -4.66
CA CYS A 171 2.72 -5.57 -6.08
C CYS A 171 1.33 -6.11 -6.41
N ILE A 172 0.45 -5.25 -6.94
CA ILE A 172 -0.89 -5.64 -7.41
C ILE A 172 -0.85 -5.76 -8.93
N SER A 173 -1.21 -6.91 -9.49
CA SER A 173 -1.24 -7.09 -10.95
C SER A 173 -2.42 -7.96 -11.37
N ASP A 174 -3.09 -7.57 -12.46
CA ASP A 174 -4.16 -8.35 -13.07
C ASP A 174 -3.66 -9.53 -13.94
N THR A 175 -2.34 -9.66 -14.11
CA THR A 175 -1.74 -10.74 -14.90
C THR A 175 -1.45 -11.99 -14.06
N ASN A 176 -1.77 -13.17 -14.60
CA ASN A 176 -1.37 -14.49 -14.07
C ASN A 176 0.05 -14.49 -13.50
N SER A 177 0.22 -14.55 -12.18
CA SER A 177 1.52 -14.24 -11.53
C SER A 177 2.66 -15.19 -11.86
N ASN A 178 2.38 -16.32 -12.51
CA ASN A 178 3.42 -17.16 -13.10
C ASN A 178 4.22 -16.40 -14.17
N SER A 179 3.60 -15.53 -14.97
CA SER A 179 4.31 -14.74 -15.98
C SER A 179 5.13 -13.60 -15.37
N LEU A 180 4.62 -12.99 -14.30
CA LEU A 180 5.26 -11.89 -13.58
C LEU A 180 6.47 -12.38 -12.77
N ILE A 181 6.34 -13.50 -12.05
CA ILE A 181 7.45 -14.18 -11.37
C ILE A 181 8.52 -14.58 -12.38
N ASN A 182 8.14 -15.14 -13.53
CA ASN A 182 9.11 -15.50 -14.58
C ASN A 182 9.82 -14.27 -15.15
N LYS A 183 9.11 -13.15 -15.38
CA LYS A 183 9.69 -11.91 -15.90
C LYS A 183 10.64 -11.24 -14.90
N ILE A 184 10.30 -11.27 -13.61
CA ILE A 184 11.13 -10.76 -12.51
C ILE A 184 12.36 -11.64 -12.32
N MET A 185 12.19 -12.97 -12.28
CA MET A 185 13.31 -13.92 -12.21
C MET A 185 14.25 -13.77 -13.41
N LEU A 186 13.72 -13.57 -14.61
CA LEU A 186 14.52 -13.29 -15.81
C LEU A 186 15.25 -11.93 -15.72
N LYS A 187 14.60 -10.87 -15.23
CA LYS A 187 15.25 -9.55 -15.04
C LYS A 187 16.37 -9.64 -13.98
N LEU A 188 16.13 -10.31 -12.85
CA LEU A 188 17.12 -10.51 -11.78
C LEU A 188 18.30 -11.35 -12.26
N PHE A 189 18.04 -12.44 -12.98
CA PHE A 189 19.07 -13.29 -13.57
C PHE A 189 19.93 -12.55 -14.60
N ASN A 190 19.30 -11.76 -15.48
CA ASN A 190 20.01 -10.96 -16.49
C ASN A 190 20.79 -9.79 -15.86
N HIS A 191 20.31 -9.22 -14.76
CA HIS A 191 21.05 -8.22 -14.00
C HIS A 191 22.30 -8.83 -13.37
N TRP A 192 22.18 -10.01 -12.76
CA TRP A 192 23.31 -10.75 -12.18
C TRP A 192 24.40 -11.07 -13.21
N LYS A 193 24.01 -11.48 -14.42
CA LYS A 193 24.94 -11.73 -15.54
C LYS A 193 25.67 -10.50 -16.08
N LYS A 194 25.23 -9.28 -15.75
CA LYS A 194 25.90 -8.03 -16.16
C LYS A 194 26.85 -7.48 -15.10
N VAL A 195 26.73 -7.96 -13.86
CA VAL A 195 27.52 -7.51 -12.70
C VAL A 195 28.67 -8.47 -12.39
N VAL A 196 28.64 -9.69 -12.96
CA VAL A 196 29.75 -10.66 -13.00
C VAL A 196 30.39 -10.64 -14.38
#